data_AF-A0AAU6VQL6-F1
#
_entry.id   AF-A0AAU6VQL6-F1
#
_cell.length_a   1.000
_cell.length_b   1.000
_cell.length_c   1.000
_cell.angle_alpha   90.00
_cell.angle_beta   90.00
_cell.angle_gamma   90.00
#
_symmetry.space_group_name_H-M   'P 1'
#
loop_
_entity.id
_entity.type
_entity.pdbx_description
1 polymer ?
#
loop_
_entity_poly.entity_id
_entity_poly.type
_entity_poly.pdbx_seq_one_letter_code
_entity_poly.pdbx_strand_id
1 'polypeptide(L)'
;MKAVLVLGKLATLLAWVLMFFNLFSPFEGNIGVILTILLGVTAMMHGLQVLIFHTIFCQLLPLKAKDYLNAFLFGVFALLDYRQRALSQLAAETSANTQD
;
A
#
# COMPACT_ATOMS: atom_id res chain seq x y z
N MET A 1 17.97 0.87 0.05
CA MET A 1 16.62 0.27 0.28
C MET A 1 15.48 1.27 0.24
N LYS A 2 15.56 2.43 0.92
CA LYS A 2 14.50 3.47 0.91
C LYS A 2 14.16 4.01 -0.49
N ALA A 3 15.16 4.22 -1.35
CA ALA A 3 14.94 4.73 -2.72
C ALA A 3 14.07 3.80 -3.58
N VAL A 4 14.23 2.48 -3.47
CA VAL A 4 13.43 1.49 -4.20
C VAL A 4 11.98 1.50 -3.72
N LEU A 5 11.74 1.66 -2.41
CA LEU A 5 10.39 1.79 -1.85
C LEU A 5 9.69 3.07 -2.33
N VAL A 6 10.42 4.19 -2.38
CA VAL A 6 9.90 5.47 -2.88
C VAL A 6 9.59 5.38 -4.37
N LEU A 7 10.50 4.80 -5.16
CA LEU A 7 10.31 4.61 -6.60
C LEU A 7 9.12 3.70 -6.90
N GLY A 8 8.99 2.59 -6.16
CA GLY A 8 7.85 1.68 -6.26
C GLY A 8 6.53 2.38 -5.95
N LYS A 9 6.46 3.15 -4.86
CA LYS A 9 5.28 3.97 -4.52
C LYS A 9 4.94 4.98 -5.62
N LEU A 10 5.93 5.65 -6.19
CA LEU A 10 5.75 6.59 -7.29
C LEU A 10 5.20 5.89 -8.54
N ALA A 11 5.77 4.75 -8.91
CA ALA A 11 5.31 3.96 -10.06
C ALA A 11 3.87 3.47 -9.88
N THR A 12 3.52 2.96 -8.69
CA THR A 12 2.14 2.54 -8.38
C THR A 12 1.16 3.71 -8.46
N LEU A 13 1.55 4.88 -7.94
CA LEU A 13 0.69 6.07 -7.97
C LEU A 13 0.51 6.58 -9.41
N LEU A 14 1.57 6.55 -10.22
CA LEU A 14 1.52 6.88 -11.64
C LEU A 14 0.62 5.90 -12.42
N ALA A 15 0.70 4.61 -12.13
CA ALA A 15 -0.18 3.59 -12.71
C ALA A 15 -1.65 3.84 -12.33
N TRP A 16 -1.96 4.15 -11.07
CA TRP A 16 -3.31 4.52 -10.64
C TRP A 16 -3.86 5.71 -11.41
N VAL A 17 -3.06 6.76 -11.59
CA VAL A 17 -3.46 7.96 -12.35
C VAL A 17 -3.77 7.60 -13.80
N LEU A 18 -2.91 6.81 -14.46
CA LEU A 18 -3.15 6.40 -15.86
C LEU A 18 -4.41 5.55 -16.00
N MET A 19 -4.65 4.61 -15.09
CA MET A 19 -5.83 3.76 -15.10
C MET A 19 -7.12 4.54 -14.82
N PHE A 20 -7.10 5.48 -13.86
CA PHE A 20 -8.24 6.36 -13.61
C PHE A 20 -8.49 7.32 -14.77
N PHE A 21 -7.43 7.89 -15.34
CA PHE A 21 -7.54 8.76 -16.51
C PHE A 21 -8.18 8.05 -17.69
N ASN A 22 -7.80 6.78 -17.93
CA ASN A 22 -8.41 5.92 -18.94
C ASN A 22 -9.93 5.73 -18.74
N LEU A 23 -10.45 5.87 -17.52
CA LEU A 23 -11.89 5.76 -17.25
C LEU A 23 -12.68 6.98 -17.76
N PHE A 24 -12.06 8.17 -17.75
CA PHE A 24 -12.67 9.41 -18.23
C PHE A 24 -12.38 9.67 -19.71
N SER A 25 -11.19 9.30 -20.17
CA SER A 25 -10.73 9.42 -21.55
C SER A 25 -10.08 8.10 -21.97
N PRO A 26 -10.86 7.11 -22.45
CA PRO A 26 -10.33 5.81 -22.81
C PRO A 26 -9.29 5.94 -23.91
N PHE A 27 -8.13 5.33 -23.70
CA PHE A 27 -7.10 5.24 -24.72
C PHE A 27 -7.61 4.38 -25.88
N GLU A 28 -7.32 4.80 -27.11
CA GLU A 28 -7.77 4.08 -28.30
C GLU A 28 -7.12 2.69 -28.42
N GLY A 29 -7.90 1.77 -29.00
CA GLY A 29 -7.46 0.39 -29.22
C GLY A 29 -7.41 -0.47 -27.96
N ASN A 30 -6.58 -1.52 -28.01
CA ASN A 30 -6.53 -2.55 -26.96
C ASN A 30 -5.96 -2.03 -25.62
N ILE A 31 -5.22 -0.91 -25.65
CA ILE A 31 -4.60 -0.33 -24.44
C ILE A 31 -5.68 0.10 -23.44
N GLY A 32 -6.76 0.74 -23.91
CA GLY A 32 -7.83 1.19 -23.03
C GLY A 32 -8.55 0.03 -22.34
N VAL A 33 -8.76 -1.09 -23.06
CA VAL A 33 -9.35 -2.31 -22.49
C VAL A 33 -8.43 -2.92 -21.43
N ILE A 34 -7.13 -3.03 -21.73
CA ILE A 34 -6.13 -3.56 -20.80
C ILE A 34 -6.09 -2.71 -19.52
N LEU A 35 -6.04 -1.39 -19.64
CA LEU A 35 -5.99 -0.48 -18.49
C LEU A 35 -7.26 -0.57 -17.62
N THR A 36 -8.44 -0.73 -18.24
CA THR A 36 -9.70 -0.91 -17.51
C THR A 36 -9.75 -2.24 -16.76
N ILE A 37 -9.32 -3.34 -17.40
CA ILE A 37 -9.24 -4.65 -16.74
C ILE A 37 -8.22 -4.60 -15.61
N LEU A 38 -7.05 -4.00 -15.87
CA LEU A 38 -5.99 -3.83 -14.88
C LEU A 38 -6.50 -3.03 -13.68
N LEU A 39 -7.23 -1.94 -13.90
CA LEU A 39 -7.87 -1.16 -12.85
C LEU A 39 -8.79 -2.02 -11.98
N GLY A 40 -9.66 -2.81 -12.60
CA GLY A 40 -10.59 -3.69 -11.90
C GLY A 40 -9.87 -4.74 -11.04
N VAL A 41 -8.87 -5.42 -11.62
CA VAL A 41 -8.06 -6.42 -10.91
C VAL A 41 -7.23 -5.80 -9.79
N THR A 42 -6.58 -4.66 -10.05
CA THR A 42 -5.79 -3.93 -9.04
C THR A 42 -6.67 -3.45 -7.90
N ALA A 43 -7.83 -2.87 -8.17
CA ALA A 43 -8.77 -2.44 -7.13
C ALA A 43 -9.26 -3.62 -6.28
N MET A 44 -9.58 -4.77 -6.91
CA MET A 44 -9.98 -5.99 -6.19
C MET A 44 -8.85 -6.52 -5.30
N MET A 45 -7.64 -6.66 -5.84
CA MET A 45 -6.47 -7.13 -5.09
C MET A 45 -6.10 -6.19 -3.95
N HIS A 46 -6.12 -4.88 -4.19
CA HIS A 46 -5.81 -3.89 -3.16
C HIS A 46 -6.90 -3.84 -2.09
N GLY A 47 -8.17 -4.02 -2.45
CA GLY A 47 -9.27 -4.19 -1.48
C GLY A 47 -9.06 -5.40 -0.57
N LEU A 48 -8.69 -6.55 -1.15
CA LEU A 48 -8.34 -7.74 -0.36
C LEU A 48 -7.10 -7.50 0.52
N GLN A 49 -6.08 -6.81 0.01
CA GLN A 49 -4.88 -6.46 0.79
C GLN A 49 -5.21 -5.56 1.97
N VAL A 50 -6.12 -4.59 1.83
CA VAL A 50 -6.59 -3.76 2.94
C VAL A 50 -7.30 -4.60 4.00
N LEU A 51 -8.13 -5.56 3.57
CA LEU A 51 -8.80 -6.47 4.50
C LEU A 51 -7.79 -7.31 5.30
N ILE A 52 -6.79 -7.87 4.62
CA ILE A 52 -5.70 -8.62 5.26
C ILE A 52 -4.90 -7.72 6.21
N PHE A 53 -4.57 -6.50 5.79
CA PHE A 53 -3.87 -5.52 6.61
C PHE A 53 -4.67 -5.16 7.88
N HIS A 54 -5.97 -4.94 7.74
CA HIS A 54 -6.85 -4.70 8.88
C HIS A 54 -6.79 -5.86 9.87
N THR A 55 -7.01 -7.09 9.40
CA THR A 55 -7.05 -8.27 10.28
C THR A 55 -5.72 -8.48 11.03
N ILE A 56 -4.58 -8.25 10.39
CA ILE A 56 -3.26 -8.45 11.00
C ILE A 56 -2.90 -7.31 11.97
N PHE A 57 -3.10 -6.04 11.58
CA PHE A 57 -2.58 -4.89 12.33
C PHE A 57 -3.59 -4.28 13.30
N CYS A 58 -4.89 -4.57 13.17
CA CYS A 58 -5.91 -4.07 14.10
C CYS A 58 -5.65 -4.51 15.55
N GLN A 59 -4.99 -5.65 15.75
CA GLN A 59 -4.60 -6.14 17.08
C GLN A 59 -3.22 -5.61 17.55
N LEU A 60 -2.39 -5.09 16.64
CA LEU A 60 -0.99 -4.71 16.93
C LEU A 60 -0.78 -3.19 17.08
N LEU A 61 -1.56 -2.37 16.37
CA LEU A 61 -1.45 -0.91 16.40
C LEU A 61 -2.80 -0.22 16.29
N PRO A 62 -2.97 0.98 16.88
CA PRO A 62 -4.15 1.82 16.65
C PRO A 62 -4.14 2.33 15.21
N LEU A 63 -4.90 1.65 14.33
CA LEU A 63 -5.05 2.00 12.93
C LEU A 63 -5.97 3.23 12.77
N LYS A 64 -5.55 4.24 12.01
CA LYS A 64 -6.38 5.39 11.62
C LYS A 64 -6.96 5.19 10.22
N ALA A 65 -8.05 5.89 9.92
CA ALA A 65 -8.69 5.89 8.59
C ALA A 65 -7.71 6.16 7.43
N LYS A 66 -6.68 6.99 7.65
CA LYS A 66 -5.64 7.30 6.66
C LYS A 66 -4.75 6.08 6.33
N ASP A 67 -4.58 5.16 7.26
CA ASP A 67 -3.72 3.98 7.08
C ASP A 67 -4.38 2.96 6.14
N TYR A 68 -5.70 2.83 6.20
CA TYR A 68 -6.49 2.05 5.25
C TYR A 68 -6.39 2.61 3.83
N LEU A 69 -6.46 3.93 3.68
CA LEU A 69 -6.30 4.57 2.37
C LEU A 69 -4.88 4.36 1.80
N ASN A 70 -3.86 4.45 2.66
CA ASN A 70 -2.48 4.16 2.28
C ASN A 70 -2.30 2.69 1.88
N ALA A 71 -2.89 1.74 2.61
CA ALA A 71 -2.88 0.33 2.25
C ALA A 71 -3.63 0.07 0.94
N PHE A 72 -4.70 0.81 0.66
CA PHE A 72 -5.44 0.68 -0.60
C PHE A 72 -4.66 1.24 -1.78
N LEU A 73 -3.99 2.39 -1.63
CA LEU A 73 -3.26 3.01 -2.76
C LEU A 73 -1.90 2.34 -3.00
N PHE A 74 -1.20 1.98 -1.93
CA PHE A 74 0.17 1.48 -1.99
C PHE A 74 0.31 -0.04 -1.74
N GLY A 75 -0.79 -0.74 -1.41
CA GLY A 75 -0.80 -2.19 -1.21
C GLY A 75 0.26 -2.65 -0.19
N VAL A 76 1.12 -3.57 -0.63
CA VAL A 76 2.19 -4.19 0.16
C VAL A 76 3.22 -3.17 0.70
N PHE A 77 3.40 -2.02 0.05
CA PHE A 77 4.36 -1.03 0.55
C PHE A 77 3.92 -0.39 1.88
N ALA A 78 2.61 -0.28 2.13
CA ALA A 78 2.09 0.17 3.42
C ALA A 78 2.37 -0.87 4.51
N LEU A 79 2.21 -2.15 4.18
CA LEU A 79 2.51 -3.29 5.05
C LEU A 79 3.99 -3.32 5.46
N LEU A 80 4.89 -3.11 4.51
CA LEU A 80 6.34 -3.02 4.73
C LEU A 80 6.70 -1.86 5.66
N ASP A 81 6.10 -0.69 5.46
CA ASP A 81 6.33 0.48 6.33
C ASP A 81 5.86 0.21 7.77
N TYR A 82 4.67 -0.38 7.92
CA TYR A 82 4.11 -0.74 9.23
C TYR A 82 4.95 -1.81 9.94
N ARG A 83 5.39 -2.85 9.23
CA ARG A 83 6.29 -3.87 9.79
C ARG A 83 7.60 -3.24 10.26
N GLN A 84 8.16 -2.32 9.48
CA GLN A 84 9.40 -1.63 9.86
C GLN A 84 9.21 -0.78 11.12
N ARG A 85 8.07 -0.08 11.25
CA ARG A 85 7.72 0.68 12.46
C ARG A 85 7.59 -0.24 13.69
N ALA A 86 6.84 -1.33 13.56
CA ALA A 86 6.64 -2.30 14.65
C ALA A 86 7.99 -2.89 15.13
N LEU A 87 8.85 -3.31 14.19
CA LEU A 87 10.19 -3.81 14.52
C LEU A 87 11.08 -2.76 15.19
N SER A 88 10.99 -1.49 14.75
CA SER A 88 11.77 -0.41 15.36
C SER A 88 11.32 -0.08 16.79
N GLN A 89 10.02 -0.19 17.09
CA GLN A 89 9.50 -0.01 18.44
C GLN A 89 9.96 -1.12 19.37
N LEU A 90 9.89 -2.37 18.93
CA LEU A 90 10.36 -3.53 19.69
C LEU A 90 11.87 -3.45 20.03
N ALA A 91 12.67 -2.97 19.06
CA ALA A 91 14.10 -2.77 19.27
C ALA A 91 14.38 -1.66 20.30
N ALA A 92 13.62 -0.55 20.28
CA ALA A 92 13.76 0.52 21.26
C ALA A 92 13.38 0.07 22.68
N GLU A 93 12.33 -0.73 22.83
CA GLU A 93 11.88 -1.28 24.11
C GLU A 93 12.89 -2.28 24.69
N THR A 94 13.49 -3.13 23.84
CA THR A 94 14.56 -4.06 24.25
C THR A 94 15.82 -3.31 24.70
N SER A 95 16.14 -2.18 24.07
CA SER A 95 17.29 -1.33 24.43
C SER A 95 17.09 -0.66 25.79
N ALA A 96 15.87 -0.23 26.09
CA ALA A 96 15.52 0.36 27.37
C ALA A 96 15.57 -0.66 28.51
N ASN A 97 15.09 -1.89 28.29
CA ASN A 97 15.06 -2.94 29.31
C ASN A 97 16.41 -3.65 29.55
N THR A 98 17.46 -3.33 28.78
CA THR A 98 18.82 -3.89 28.96
C THR A 98 19.75 -2.91 29.71
N GLN A 99 19.27 -1.70 30.05
CA GLN A 99 20.02 -0.70 30.81
C GLN A 99 19.70 -0.67 32.31
N ASP A 100 18.84 -1.56 32.80
CA ASP A 100 18.55 -1.80 34.22
C ASP A 100 19.28 -3.02 34.78
#